data_AF-A0A509L8P0-F1
#
_entry.id   AF-A0A509L8P0-F1
#
_cell.length_a   1.000
_cell.length_b   1.000
_cell.length_c   1.000
_cell.angle_alpha   90.00
_cell.angle_beta   90.00
_cell.angle_gamma   90.00
#
_symmetry.space_group_name_H-M   'P 1'
#
loop_
_entity.id
_entity.type
_entity.pdbx_description
1 polymer ?
#
loop_
_entity_poly.entity_id
_entity_poly.type
_entity_poly.pdbx_seq_one_letter_code
_entity_poly.pdbx_strand_id
1 'polypeptide(L)'
;MRKDHRPYYLKKLHTRIQDLYVKHFIKPQLSSLGAGFTFMKPWHVKIFGTPIHIGKYATLIASSDNIIRISVWSNSADKGSIHMGNHCMICPGVRIGSAERINIGDNCMIASNSYIADSDWHDIYNRTTMGKTAPVDIADNVWVGEGAIVCKGVSIGENSIVGA
;
A
#
# COMPACT_ATOMS: atom_id res chain seq x y z
N MET A 1 0.41 -23.17 15.57
CA MET A 1 -0.05 -23.09 14.17
C MET A 1 -0.87 -24.33 13.81
N ARG A 2 -2.12 -24.19 13.36
CA ARG A 2 -2.92 -25.32 12.86
C ARG A 2 -2.37 -25.78 11.50
N LYS A 3 -2.38 -27.08 11.22
CA LYS A 3 -1.91 -27.63 9.94
C LYS A 3 -2.87 -27.22 8.81
N ASP A 4 -2.31 -26.83 7.67
CA ASP A 4 -3.09 -26.68 6.44
C ASP A 4 -3.35 -28.09 5.89
N HIS A 5 -4.58 -28.57 6.03
CA HIS A 5 -4.98 -29.91 5.58
C HIS A 5 -5.30 -29.98 4.09
N ARG A 6 -5.22 -28.85 3.36
CA ARG A 6 -5.46 -28.87 1.92
C ARG A 6 -4.37 -29.70 1.22
N PRO A 7 -4.75 -30.64 0.35
CA PRO A 7 -3.82 -31.29 -0.55
C PRO A 7 -2.95 -30.26 -1.29
N TYR A 8 -1.66 -30.57 -1.45
CA TYR A 8 -0.68 -29.64 -2.03
C TYR A 8 -1.11 -29.10 -3.42
N TYR A 9 -1.73 -29.93 -4.25
CA TYR A 9 -2.22 -29.51 -5.56
C TYR A 9 -3.35 -28.48 -5.49
N LEU A 10 -4.26 -28.58 -4.50
CA LEU A 10 -5.31 -27.58 -4.27
C LEU A 10 -4.72 -26.26 -3.78
N LYS A 11 -3.71 -26.32 -2.90
CA LYS A 11 -2.98 -25.12 -2.46
C LYS A 11 -2.32 -24.41 -3.65
N LYS A 12 -1.66 -25.16 -4.54
CA LYS A 12 -1.01 -24.62 -5.75
C LYS A 12 -2.03 -24.01 -6.72
N LEU A 13 -3.18 -24.67 -6.92
CA LEU A 13 -4.27 -24.12 -7.73
C LEU A 13 -4.80 -22.81 -7.14
N HIS A 14 -5.00 -22.77 -5.82
CA HIS A 14 -5.47 -21.57 -5.13
C HIS A 14 -4.50 -20.39 -5.26
N THR A 15 -3.18 -20.62 -5.16
CA THR A 15 -2.18 -19.58 -5.43
C THR A 15 -2.25 -19.11 -6.88
N ARG A 16 -2.38 -20.02 -7.86
CA ARG A 16 -2.50 -19.63 -9.28
C ARG A 16 -3.74 -18.78 -9.55
N ILE A 17 -4.88 -19.09 -8.94
CA ILE A 17 -6.10 -18.29 -9.08
C ILE A 17 -5.87 -16.87 -8.55
N GLN A 18 -5.19 -16.73 -7.42
CA GLN A 18 -4.85 -15.41 -6.87
C GLN A 18 -3.91 -14.65 -7.80
N ASP A 19 -2.87 -15.28 -8.34
CA ASP A 19 -1.97 -14.64 -9.30
C ASP A 19 -2.67 -14.21 -10.58
N LEU A 20 -3.60 -15.02 -11.08
CA LEU A 20 -4.43 -14.67 -12.24
C LEU A 20 -5.32 -13.47 -11.93
N TYR A 21 -5.94 -13.44 -10.74
CA TYR A 21 -6.73 -12.30 -10.30
C TYR A 21 -5.89 -11.04 -10.21
N VAL A 22 -4.68 -11.10 -9.64
CA VAL A 22 -3.77 -9.95 -9.56
C VAL A 22 -3.44 -9.45 -10.96
N LYS A 23 -3.05 -10.35 -11.87
CA LYS A 23 -2.67 -9.98 -13.23
C LYS A 23 -3.82 -9.37 -14.03
N HIS A 24 -5.04 -9.84 -13.81
CA HIS A 24 -6.20 -9.42 -14.58
C HIS A 24 -6.91 -8.18 -13.99
N PHE A 25 -7.04 -8.07 -12.67
CA PHE A 25 -7.82 -7.02 -12.02
C PHE A 25 -6.97 -5.96 -11.30
N ILE A 26 -5.85 -6.34 -10.69
CA ILE A 26 -5.02 -5.41 -9.90
C ILE A 26 -3.95 -4.74 -10.75
N LYS A 27 -3.19 -5.52 -11.52
CA LYS A 27 -2.08 -5.01 -12.34
C LYS A 27 -2.50 -3.89 -13.29
N PRO A 28 -3.68 -3.92 -13.96
CA PRO A 28 -4.10 -2.81 -14.82
C PRO A 28 -4.38 -1.50 -14.07
N GLN A 29 -4.59 -1.55 -12.74
CA GLN A 29 -4.78 -0.35 -11.90
C GLN A 29 -3.45 0.25 -11.44
N LEU A 30 -2.32 -0.40 -11.74
CA LEU A 30 -0.98 0.02 -11.35
C LEU A 30 -0.22 0.51 -12.58
N SER A 31 0.58 1.56 -12.41
CA SER A 31 1.51 2.02 -13.45
C SER A 31 2.66 1.03 -13.63
N SER A 32 3.08 0.37 -12.56
CA SER A 32 3.99 -0.78 -12.65
C SER A 32 3.82 -1.73 -11.47
N LEU A 33 4.01 -3.02 -11.73
CA LEU A 33 4.04 -4.08 -10.72
C LEU A 33 5.24 -4.97 -11.02
N GLY A 34 6.19 -5.03 -10.08
CA GLY A 34 7.39 -5.85 -10.19
C GLY A 34 7.10 -7.36 -10.16
N ALA A 35 8.07 -8.16 -10.60
CA ALA A 35 7.95 -9.62 -10.59
C ALA A 35 8.03 -10.20 -9.15
N GLY A 36 7.60 -11.45 -8.98
CA GLY A 36 7.73 -12.17 -7.71
C GLY A 36 6.79 -11.71 -6.59
N PHE A 37 5.76 -10.91 -6.92
CA PHE A 37 4.76 -10.49 -5.94
C PHE A 37 4.03 -11.68 -5.31
N THR A 38 3.52 -11.49 -4.10
CA THR A 38 2.60 -12.40 -3.44
C THR A 38 1.41 -11.61 -2.93
N PHE A 39 0.20 -11.93 -3.41
CA PHE A 39 -1.03 -11.38 -2.86
C PHE A 39 -1.83 -12.49 -2.21
N MET A 40 -2.21 -12.30 -0.95
CA MET A 40 -3.14 -13.18 -0.25
C MET A 40 -4.52 -12.54 -0.26
N LYS A 41 -5.51 -13.27 -0.80
CA LYS A 41 -6.90 -12.80 -0.98
C LYS A 41 -6.98 -11.46 -1.74
N PRO A 42 -6.42 -11.37 -2.96
CA PRO A 42 -6.27 -10.11 -3.70
C PRO A 42 -7.58 -9.35 -3.97
N TRP A 43 -8.74 -10.03 -3.96
CA TRP A 43 -10.05 -9.39 -4.10
C TRP A 43 -10.41 -8.43 -2.94
N HIS A 44 -9.63 -8.42 -1.85
CA HIS A 44 -9.71 -7.44 -0.76
C HIS A 44 -8.63 -6.35 -0.81
N VAL A 45 -8.00 -6.16 -1.97
CA VAL A 45 -7.15 -5.00 -2.26
C VAL A 45 -7.92 -4.05 -3.17
N LYS A 46 -7.95 -2.77 -2.81
CA LYS A 46 -8.60 -1.71 -3.59
C LYS A 46 -7.59 -0.64 -3.97
N ILE A 47 -7.39 -0.47 -5.27
CA ILE A 47 -6.45 0.49 -5.83
C ILE A 47 -7.24 1.50 -6.67
N PHE A 48 -6.95 2.78 -6.50
CA PHE A 48 -7.60 3.87 -7.22
C PHE A 48 -6.60 4.96 -7.61
N GLY A 49 -6.77 5.53 -8.80
CA GLY A 49 -5.91 6.60 -9.28
C GLY A 49 -4.51 6.12 -9.69
N THR A 50 -3.78 7.01 -10.34
CA THR A 50 -2.46 6.77 -10.94
C THR A 50 -1.61 8.04 -10.84
N PRO A 51 -0.27 7.95 -10.82
CA PRO A 51 0.54 6.73 -10.90
C PRO A 51 0.78 6.02 -9.56
N ILE A 52 0.76 4.68 -9.61
CA ILE A 52 1.10 3.81 -8.48
C ILE A 52 2.10 2.76 -8.97
N HIS A 53 3.28 2.74 -8.35
CA HIS A 53 4.37 1.83 -8.65
C HIS A 53 4.63 0.91 -7.47
N ILE A 54 4.65 -0.40 -7.74
CA ILE A 54 4.97 -1.43 -6.76
C ILE A 54 6.17 -2.23 -7.26
N GLY A 55 7.23 -2.28 -6.46
CA GLY A 55 8.48 -2.98 -6.78
C GLY A 55 8.36 -4.50 -6.82
N LYS A 56 9.52 -5.17 -6.93
CA LYS A 56 9.62 -6.62 -7.00
C LYS A 56 9.38 -7.25 -5.63
N TYR A 57 8.87 -8.48 -5.61
CA TYR A 57 8.70 -9.26 -4.39
C TYR A 57 7.81 -8.61 -3.31
N ALA A 58 6.92 -7.70 -3.71
CA ALA A 58 5.95 -7.11 -2.81
C ALA A 58 4.97 -8.17 -2.28
N THR A 59 4.71 -8.15 -0.98
CA THR A 59 3.77 -9.06 -0.31
C THR A 59 2.59 -8.28 0.24
N LEU A 60 1.39 -8.53 -0.26
CA LEU A 60 0.17 -7.90 0.23
C LEU A 60 -0.75 -8.95 0.84
N ILE A 61 -1.00 -8.82 2.14
CA ILE A 61 -1.85 -9.73 2.90
C ILE A 61 -3.18 -9.04 3.14
N ALA A 62 -4.21 -9.39 2.37
CA ALA A 62 -5.52 -8.78 2.51
C ALA A 62 -6.50 -9.69 3.27
N SER A 63 -7.50 -9.09 3.90
CA SER A 63 -8.57 -9.80 4.59
C SER A 63 -9.92 -9.14 4.32
N SER A 64 -11.01 -9.91 4.46
CA SER A 64 -12.37 -9.46 4.15
C SER A 64 -12.91 -8.43 5.12
N ASP A 65 -12.52 -8.55 6.38
CA ASP A 65 -12.81 -7.62 7.48
C ASP A 65 -11.93 -6.37 7.43
N ASN A 66 -10.79 -6.44 6.74
CA ASN A 66 -9.81 -5.37 6.75
C ASN A 66 -9.11 -5.19 5.39
N ILE A 67 -9.80 -4.43 4.52
CA ILE A 67 -9.43 -4.18 3.13
C ILE A 67 -8.20 -3.27 3.05
N ILE A 68 -7.21 -3.64 2.23
CA ILE A 68 -6.09 -2.77 1.88
C ILE A 68 -6.56 -1.73 0.86
N ARG A 69 -6.28 -0.45 1.10
CA ARG A 69 -6.62 0.64 0.16
C ARG A 69 -5.39 1.46 -0.20
N ILE A 70 -5.11 1.57 -1.49
CA ILE A 70 -4.04 2.41 -2.02
C ILE A 70 -4.68 3.36 -3.03
N SER A 71 -4.63 4.66 -2.78
CA SER A 71 -5.33 5.64 -3.60
C SER A 71 -4.49 6.86 -3.89
N VAL A 72 -4.40 7.24 -5.16
CA VAL A 72 -3.94 8.55 -5.60
C VAL A 72 -5.15 9.40 -5.93
N TRP A 73 -5.28 10.55 -5.28
CA TRP A 73 -6.32 11.53 -5.53
C TRP A 73 -5.75 12.94 -5.37
N SER A 74 -5.69 13.68 -6.47
CA SER A 74 -5.08 15.00 -6.55
C SER A 74 -5.95 15.95 -7.38
N ASN A 75 -5.93 17.24 -7.05
CA ASN A 75 -6.60 18.29 -7.84
C ASN A 75 -5.77 18.77 -9.04
N SER A 76 -4.54 18.28 -9.21
CA SER A 76 -3.63 18.73 -10.25
C SER A 76 -3.03 17.54 -10.97
N ALA A 77 -3.03 17.59 -12.31
CA ALA A 77 -2.61 16.46 -13.15
C ALA A 77 -1.11 16.11 -13.01
N ASP A 78 -0.32 17.03 -12.47
CA ASP A 78 1.12 16.92 -12.18
C ASP A 78 1.43 16.41 -10.77
N LYS A 79 0.41 16.26 -9.91
CA LYS A 79 0.56 15.87 -8.50
C LYS A 79 -0.13 14.56 -8.18
N GLY A 80 0.36 13.89 -7.13
CA GLY A 80 -0.15 12.64 -6.63
C GLY A 80 0.62 11.47 -7.24
N SER A 81 1.31 10.71 -6.40
CA SER A 81 1.98 9.49 -6.83
C SER A 81 2.32 8.62 -5.63
N ILE A 82 2.26 7.31 -5.81
CA ILE A 82 2.69 6.36 -4.79
C ILE A 82 3.77 5.48 -5.39
N HIS A 83 4.95 5.49 -4.78
CA HIS A 83 6.05 4.62 -5.13
C HIS A 83 6.36 3.72 -3.94
N MET A 84 6.35 2.41 -4.18
CA MET A 84 6.74 1.40 -3.21
C MET A 84 7.87 0.57 -3.79
N GLY A 85 8.95 0.47 -3.04
CA GLY A 85 10.15 -0.27 -3.37
C GLY A 85 9.96 -1.79 -3.45
N ASN A 86 11.09 -2.48 -3.46
CA ASN A 86 11.17 -3.93 -3.52
C ASN A 86 11.01 -4.54 -2.12
N HIS A 87 10.56 -5.80 -2.07
CA HIS A 87 10.47 -6.60 -0.83
C HIS A 87 9.59 -5.99 0.27
N CYS A 88 8.69 -5.07 -0.08
CA CYS A 88 7.79 -4.47 0.89
C CYS A 88 6.64 -5.41 1.27
N MET A 89 6.21 -5.33 2.53
CA MET A 89 5.05 -6.05 3.05
C MET A 89 3.95 -5.08 3.49
N ILE A 90 2.74 -5.29 2.98
CA ILE A 90 1.54 -4.56 3.38
C ILE A 90 0.56 -5.51 4.07
N CYS A 91 0.21 -5.19 5.30
CA CYS A 91 -0.71 -5.97 6.12
C CYS A 91 -2.17 -5.54 5.94
N PRO A 92 -3.15 -6.33 6.43
CA PRO A 92 -4.57 -6.02 6.29
C PRO A 92 -4.95 -4.65 6.86
N GLY A 93 -5.85 -3.94 6.19
CA GLY A 93 -6.36 -2.65 6.66
C GLY A 93 -5.48 -1.44 6.43
N VAL A 94 -4.28 -1.61 5.88
CA VAL A 94 -3.42 -0.49 5.52
C VAL A 94 -4.13 0.42 4.52
N ARG A 95 -4.05 1.73 4.78
CA ARG A 95 -4.58 2.77 3.90
C ARG A 95 -3.45 3.72 3.52
N ILE A 96 -3.22 3.89 2.22
CA ILE A 96 -2.23 4.82 1.67
C ILE A 96 -2.95 5.78 0.74
N GLY A 97 -2.92 7.07 1.04
CA GLY A 97 -3.59 8.10 0.25
C GLY A 97 -2.65 9.21 -0.15
N SER A 98 -2.40 9.38 -1.45
CA SER A 98 -1.53 10.43 -1.98
C SER A 98 -2.29 11.47 -2.80
N ALA A 99 -2.03 12.74 -2.54
CA ALA A 99 -2.40 13.90 -3.33
C ALA A 99 -1.17 14.66 -3.86
N GLU A 100 0.04 14.38 -3.38
CA GLU A 100 1.29 14.99 -3.84
C GLU A 100 2.36 13.96 -4.21
N ARG A 101 2.94 13.27 -3.22
CA ARG A 101 3.90 12.17 -3.40
C ARG A 101 4.05 11.40 -2.09
N ILE A 102 3.90 10.08 -2.17
CA ILE A 102 4.33 9.14 -1.14
C ILE A 102 5.40 8.23 -1.72
N ASN A 103 6.57 8.23 -1.10
CA ASN A 103 7.66 7.31 -1.43
C ASN A 103 7.92 6.35 -0.27
N ILE A 104 7.93 5.06 -0.56
CA ILE A 104 8.25 3.98 0.38
C ILE A 104 9.43 3.22 -0.22
N GLY A 105 10.54 3.20 0.51
CA GLY A 105 11.77 2.52 0.14
C GLY A 105 11.65 1.00 0.08
N ASP A 106 12.80 0.33 -0.03
CA ASP A 106 12.91 -1.11 -0.10
C ASP A 106 12.82 -1.75 1.30
N ASN A 107 12.36 -3.00 1.37
CA ASN A 107 12.29 -3.80 2.61
C ASN A 107 11.39 -3.23 3.71
N CYS A 108 10.43 -2.37 3.38
CA CYS A 108 9.54 -1.77 4.36
C CYS A 108 8.38 -2.71 4.74
N MET A 109 7.99 -2.68 6.01
CA MET A 109 6.78 -3.34 6.50
C MET A 109 5.78 -2.30 6.98
N ILE A 110 4.59 -2.28 6.39
CA ILE A 110 3.47 -1.45 6.83
C ILE A 110 2.45 -2.37 7.51
N ALA A 111 2.43 -2.34 8.84
CA ALA A 111 1.62 -3.23 9.66
C ALA A 111 0.13 -2.88 9.58
N SER A 112 -0.71 -3.78 10.09
CA SER A 112 -2.16 -3.72 9.96
C SER A 112 -2.72 -2.37 10.40
N ASN A 113 -3.82 -1.93 9.79
CA ASN A 113 -4.53 -0.69 10.16
C ASN A 113 -3.72 0.62 10.10
N SER A 114 -2.47 0.60 9.64
CA SER A 114 -1.68 1.82 9.51
C SER A 114 -2.26 2.74 8.44
N TYR A 115 -2.11 4.05 8.66
CA TYR A 115 -2.57 5.06 7.71
C TYR A 115 -1.42 5.98 7.29
N ILE A 116 -1.20 6.10 5.99
CA ILE A 116 -0.18 6.98 5.41
C ILE A 116 -0.89 7.96 4.48
N ALA A 117 -0.74 9.27 4.75
CA ALA A 117 -1.32 10.31 3.93
C ALA A 117 -0.40 11.53 3.80
N ASP A 118 -0.28 12.05 2.59
CA ASP A 118 0.48 13.27 2.27
C ASP A 118 -0.41 14.53 2.18
N SER A 119 -1.68 14.42 2.61
CA SER A 119 -2.70 15.45 2.49
C SER A 119 -3.59 15.50 3.73
N ASP A 120 -4.04 16.71 4.06
CA ASP A 120 -5.12 16.92 5.04
C ASP A 120 -6.52 16.60 4.46
N TRP A 121 -6.60 16.37 3.14
CA TRP A 121 -7.81 16.15 2.33
C TRP A 121 -8.78 17.33 2.27
N HIS A 122 -9.02 18.00 3.39
CA HIS A 122 -9.91 19.14 3.52
C HIS A 122 -9.16 20.33 4.11
N ASP A 123 -9.36 21.51 3.53
CA ASP A 123 -8.87 22.74 4.14
C ASP A 123 -9.62 23.07 5.44
N ILE A 124 -8.95 23.78 6.35
CA ILE A 124 -9.48 24.15 7.67
C ILE A 124 -10.65 25.14 7.55
N TYR A 125 -10.57 26.07 6.60
CA TYR A 125 -11.57 27.12 6.39
C TYR A 125 -12.57 26.72 5.32
N ASN A 126 -12.11 26.13 4.21
CA ASN A 126 -12.99 25.65 3.13
C ASN A 126 -12.91 24.13 2.95
N ARG A 127 -13.72 23.40 3.72
CA ARG A 127 -13.73 21.93 3.74
C ARG A 127 -14.12 21.25 2.43
N THR A 128 -14.63 21.98 1.43
CA THR A 128 -14.90 21.41 0.09
C THR A 128 -13.67 21.43 -0.81
N THR A 129 -12.65 22.20 -0.45
CA THR A 129 -11.37 22.26 -1.17
C THR A 129 -10.35 21.31 -0.57
N MET A 130 -9.40 20.88 -1.40
CA MET A 130 -8.31 20.03 -0.97
C MET A 130 -7.44 20.76 0.04
N GLY A 131 -7.16 20.10 1.16
CA GLY A 131 -6.30 20.62 2.21
C GLY A 131 -4.83 20.74 1.78
N LYS A 132 -3.99 21.19 2.72
CA LYS A 132 -2.56 21.28 2.49
C LYS A 132 -1.97 19.91 2.20
N THR A 133 -1.01 19.89 1.28
CA THR A 133 -0.24 18.72 0.90
C THR A 133 1.23 18.95 1.25
N ALA A 134 1.90 17.87 1.63
CA ALA A 134 3.35 17.82 1.78
C ALA A 134 3.78 16.35 1.63
N PRO A 135 4.85 16.07 0.88
CA PRO A 135 5.22 14.69 0.57
C PRO A 135 5.58 13.88 1.81
N VAL A 136 5.46 12.56 1.69
CA VAL A 136 5.87 11.61 2.73
C VAL A 136 6.97 10.72 2.16
N ASP A 137 8.09 10.62 2.86
CA ASP A 137 9.23 9.82 2.46
C ASP A 137 9.57 8.80 3.56
N ILE A 138 9.41 7.53 3.25
CA ILE A 138 9.75 6.41 4.13
C ILE A 138 10.98 5.74 3.52
N ALA A 139 12.13 5.85 4.19
CA ALA A 139 13.38 5.26 3.73
C ALA A 139 13.37 3.72 3.81
N ASP A 140 14.49 3.10 3.42
CA ASP A 140 14.61 1.64 3.37
C ASP A 140 14.55 1.01 4.77
N ASN A 141 14.07 -0.25 4.80
CA ASN A 141 14.00 -1.09 5.99
C ASN A 141 13.23 -0.45 7.17
N VAL A 142 12.18 0.32 6.87
CA VAL A 142 11.31 0.91 7.88
C VAL A 142 10.15 -0.03 8.23
N TRP A 143 9.85 -0.14 9.51
CA TRP A 143 8.63 -0.79 10.00
C TRP A 143 7.67 0.23 10.59
N VAL A 144 6.52 0.42 9.95
CA VAL A 144 5.39 1.19 10.48
C VAL A 144 4.49 0.24 11.28
N GLY A 145 4.40 0.45 12.58
CA GLY A 145 3.68 -0.38 13.54
C GLY A 145 2.15 -0.36 13.35
N GLU A 146 1.47 -1.36 13.92
CA GLU A 146 0.03 -1.56 13.73
C GLU A 146 -0.78 -0.35 14.21
N GLY A 147 -1.59 0.23 13.33
CA GLY A 147 -2.42 1.40 13.65
C GLY A 147 -1.67 2.74 13.66
N ALA A 148 -0.37 2.75 13.37
CA ALA A 148 0.39 4.00 13.30
C ALA A 148 -0.09 4.89 12.14
N ILE A 149 -0.03 6.21 12.35
CA ILE A 149 -0.46 7.21 11.38
C ILE A 149 0.74 8.07 10.97
N VAL A 150 1.04 8.08 9.67
CA VAL A 150 2.08 8.90 9.05
C VAL A 150 1.40 9.99 8.24
N CYS A 151 1.51 11.23 8.73
CA CYS A 151 0.89 12.40 8.11
C CYS A 151 1.83 13.10 7.13
N LYS A 152 1.26 14.07 6.40
CA LYS A 152 1.96 14.88 5.39
C LYS A 152 3.24 15.51 5.93
N GLY A 153 4.27 15.55 5.09
CA GLY A 153 5.56 16.17 5.40
C GLY A 153 6.46 15.33 6.31
N VAL A 154 6.05 14.12 6.71
CA VAL A 154 6.90 13.23 7.52
C VAL A 154 7.93 12.54 6.65
N SER A 155 9.19 12.56 7.11
CA SER A 155 10.26 11.71 6.60
C SER A 155 10.71 10.73 7.68
N ILE A 156 10.70 9.44 7.38
CA ILE A 156 11.17 8.38 8.30
C ILE A 156 12.52 7.89 7.81
N GLY A 157 13.53 7.97 8.68
CA GLY A 157 14.89 7.55 8.38
C GLY A 157 15.05 6.03 8.24
N GLU A 158 16.11 5.62 7.56
CA GLU A 158 16.41 4.20 7.29
C GLU A 158 16.49 3.39 8.60
N ASN A 159 16.09 2.12 8.56
CA ASN A 159 16.17 1.18 9.69
C ASN A 159 15.32 1.59 10.92
N SER A 160 14.35 2.49 10.74
CA SER A 160 13.48 2.95 11.83
C SER A 160 12.30 2.02 12.07
N ILE A 161 11.86 1.96 13.33
CA ILE A 161 10.59 1.33 13.72
C ILE A 161 9.70 2.40 14.34
N VAL A 162 8.52 2.60 13.77
CA VAL A 162 7.51 3.54 14.27
C VAL A 162 6.49 2.75 15.09
N GLY A 163 6.44 3.01 16.39
CA GLY A 163 5.40 2.49 17.28
C GLY A 163 4.04 3.16 17.04
N ALA A 164 2.99 2.56 17.60
CA ALA A 164 1.63 3.10 17.61
C ALA A 164 1.36 3.93 18.87
#